data_AF-A0A4Q2YP39-F1
#
_entry.id   AF-A0A4Q2YP39-F1
#
_cell.length_a   1.000
_cell.length_b   1.000
_cell.length_c   1.000
_cell.angle_alpha   90.00
_cell.angle_beta   90.00
_cell.angle_gamma   90.00
#
_symmetry.space_group_name_H-M   'P 1'
#
loop_
_entity.id
_entity.type
_entity.pdbx_description
1 polymer ?
#
loop_
_entity_poly.entity_id
_entity_poly.type
_entity_poly.pdbx_seq_one_letter_code
_entity_poly.pdbx_strand_id
1 'polypeptide(L)'
;MRKPIFLAALLLSGTAQAAPMQPPVADQFLLDQLELGEEIEGRVDGDLNGDGDLDTVFVVSSPDERHLYVVLSYHGEVDIGHEPAGDFKLEPDPLGPAGLTINKGVLTIKDLTGGATALSATYRYRAVKTKEQQRMRLIGLDSTAYSRTYAHDGREISWNVATGDTITTLLKITGTGEGRSYDKLYTRKFKRPVRTIYMEDTPGAEEELIGVTKAK
;
A
#
# COMPACT_ATOMS: atom_id res chain seq x y z
N MET A 1 -50.32 5.92 55.06
CA MET A 1 -48.96 6.52 54.99
C MET A 1 -47.99 5.49 54.44
N ARG A 2 -47.49 5.68 53.21
CA ARG A 2 -46.58 4.74 52.53
C ARG A 2 -45.13 5.19 52.77
N LYS A 3 -44.27 4.30 53.29
CA LYS A 3 -42.81 4.50 53.41
C LYS A 3 -42.14 4.15 52.08
N PRO A 4 -41.20 4.96 51.55
CA PRO A 4 -40.35 4.54 50.44
C PRO A 4 -39.17 3.73 50.97
N ILE A 5 -38.88 2.60 50.30
CA ILE A 5 -37.65 1.82 50.45
C ILE A 5 -36.68 2.33 49.38
N PHE A 6 -35.52 2.81 49.81
CA PHE A 6 -34.41 3.13 48.91
C PHE A 6 -33.67 1.83 48.54
N LEU A 7 -33.65 1.48 47.26
CA LEU A 7 -32.82 0.41 46.73
C LEU A 7 -31.53 1.05 46.18
N ALA A 8 -30.39 0.78 46.81
CA ALA A 8 -29.08 1.20 46.32
C ALA A 8 -28.60 0.21 45.24
N ALA A 9 -28.48 0.69 44.01
CA ALA A 9 -27.86 -0.06 42.92
C ALA A 9 -26.33 0.13 42.98
N LEU A 10 -25.60 -0.93 43.32
CA LEU A 10 -24.15 -0.99 43.16
C LEU A 10 -23.82 -1.16 41.67
N LEU A 11 -23.34 -0.09 41.04
CA LEU A 11 -22.72 -0.14 39.72
C LEU A 11 -21.32 -0.73 39.88
N LEU A 12 -21.12 -1.98 39.44
CA LEU A 12 -19.79 -2.53 39.23
C LEU A 12 -19.17 -1.83 38.00
N SER A 13 -18.28 -0.87 38.27
CA SER A 13 -17.37 -0.31 37.27
C SER A 13 -16.33 -1.37 36.92
N GLY A 14 -16.61 -2.21 35.93
CA GLY A 14 -15.60 -3.08 35.33
C GLY A 14 -14.59 -2.22 34.58
N THR A 15 -13.39 -2.06 35.13
CA THR A 15 -12.25 -1.57 34.36
C THR A 15 -11.90 -2.66 33.36
N ALA A 16 -12.34 -2.50 32.12
CA ALA A 16 -11.87 -3.32 31.01
C ALA A 16 -10.35 -3.07 30.87
N GLN A 17 -9.55 -3.99 31.40
CA GLN A 17 -8.11 -3.99 31.20
C GLN A 17 -7.90 -4.31 29.71
N ALA A 18 -7.58 -3.31 28.90
CA ALA A 18 -7.17 -3.54 27.52
C ALA A 18 -5.94 -4.47 27.54
N ALA A 19 -6.00 -5.56 26.78
CA ALA A 19 -4.85 -6.44 26.60
C ALA A 19 -3.67 -5.61 26.06
N PRO A 20 -2.43 -5.91 26.48
CA PRO A 20 -1.27 -5.20 25.97
C PRO A 20 -1.15 -5.44 24.45
N MET A 21 -1.14 -4.34 23.70
CA MET A 21 -0.89 -4.31 22.26
C MET A 21 0.51 -4.86 21.97
N GLN A 22 0.61 -5.76 20.99
CA GLN A 22 1.89 -6.28 20.53
C GLN A 22 2.69 -5.18 19.83
N PRO A 23 3.96 -4.99 20.20
CA PRO A 23 4.81 -4.01 19.54
C PRO A 23 5.15 -4.45 18.10
N PRO A 24 5.43 -3.49 17.22
CA PRO A 24 5.89 -3.80 15.87
C PRO A 24 7.28 -4.46 15.92
N VAL A 25 7.75 -4.99 14.79
CA VAL A 25 9.05 -5.64 14.68
C VAL A 25 10.16 -4.68 15.12
N ALA A 26 11.10 -5.12 15.97
CA ALA A 26 12.15 -4.23 16.47
C ALA A 26 13.13 -3.78 15.36
N ASP A 27 13.57 -2.53 15.38
CA ASP A 27 14.53 -2.00 14.39
C ASP A 27 15.80 -2.83 14.30
N GLN A 28 16.38 -3.22 15.44
CA GLN A 28 17.60 -4.02 15.47
C GLN A 28 17.42 -5.37 14.76
N PHE A 29 16.26 -5.99 14.92
CA PHE A 29 15.96 -7.26 14.26
C PHE A 29 15.90 -7.10 12.73
N LEU A 30 15.37 -5.98 12.23
CA LEU A 30 15.38 -5.69 10.80
C LEU A 30 16.81 -5.44 10.29
N LEU A 31 17.61 -4.67 11.04
CA LEU A 31 19.00 -4.36 10.68
C LEU A 31 19.89 -5.60 10.67
N ASP A 32 19.67 -6.54 11.58
CA ASP A 32 20.42 -7.79 11.68
C ASP A 32 20.16 -8.75 10.50
N GLN A 33 19.06 -8.54 9.75
CA GLN A 33 18.71 -9.33 8.57
C GLN A 33 19.25 -8.77 7.26
N LEU A 34 19.75 -7.53 7.26
CA LEU A 34 20.26 -6.89 6.05
C LEU A 34 21.57 -7.55 5.59
N GLU A 35 21.66 -7.79 4.29
CA GLU A 35 22.90 -8.19 3.65
C GLU A 35 23.84 -7.00 3.41
N LEU A 36 25.08 -7.28 3.03
CA LEU A 36 26.06 -6.24 2.77
C LEU A 36 25.62 -5.36 1.58
N GLY A 37 25.37 -4.09 1.85
CA GLY A 37 24.95 -3.11 0.85
C GLY A 37 23.44 -2.88 0.80
N GLU A 38 22.67 -3.58 1.64
CA GLU A 38 21.25 -3.30 1.84
C GLU A 38 21.02 -2.23 2.91
N GLU A 39 19.95 -1.47 2.75
CA GLU A 39 19.49 -0.49 3.73
C GLU A 39 17.96 -0.46 3.81
N ILE A 40 17.43 -0.04 4.98
CA ILE A 40 16.01 0.25 5.12
C ILE A 40 15.74 1.64 4.54
N GLU A 41 15.11 1.68 3.38
CA GLU A 41 14.73 2.90 2.68
C GLU A 41 13.55 3.62 3.37
N GLY A 42 12.62 2.84 3.92
CA GLY A 42 11.43 3.36 4.58
C GLY A 42 10.72 2.30 5.39
N ARG A 43 10.00 2.75 6.42
CA ARG A 43 9.22 1.90 7.33
C ARG A 43 7.94 2.61 7.75
N VAL A 44 6.86 1.85 7.89
CA VAL A 44 5.63 2.28 8.54
C VAL A 44 5.08 1.14 9.39
N ASP A 45 4.58 1.49 10.57
CA ASP A 45 3.90 0.56 11.45
C ASP A 45 2.43 0.96 11.61
N GLY A 46 1.55 -0.03 11.76
CA GLY A 46 0.12 0.21 11.95
C GLY A 46 -0.73 -1.03 11.74
N ASP A 47 -1.95 -0.99 12.26
CA ASP A 47 -2.90 -2.10 12.19
C ASP A 47 -3.46 -2.28 10.75
N LEU A 48 -3.06 -3.35 10.07
CA LEU A 48 -3.48 -3.73 8.72
C LEU A 48 -4.64 -4.73 8.72
N ASN A 49 -4.70 -5.63 9.70
CA ASN A 49 -5.63 -6.75 9.72
C ASN A 49 -6.87 -6.50 10.63
N GLY A 50 -6.84 -5.45 11.44
CA GLY A 50 -7.91 -5.03 12.34
C GLY A 50 -7.92 -5.71 13.70
N ASP A 51 -6.83 -6.37 14.13
CA ASP A 51 -6.73 -7.04 15.43
C ASP A 51 -6.30 -6.10 16.57
N GLY A 52 -5.86 -4.89 16.23
CA GLY A 52 -5.42 -3.87 17.18
C GLY A 52 -3.93 -3.94 17.55
N ASP A 53 -3.19 -4.90 16.99
CA ASP A 53 -1.74 -5.00 17.12
C ASP A 53 -1.03 -4.21 16.00
N LEU A 54 0.22 -3.83 16.24
CA LEU A 54 0.99 -3.06 15.27
C LEU A 54 1.71 -3.99 14.30
N ASP A 55 1.32 -3.94 13.03
CA ASP A 55 2.02 -4.61 11.93
C ASP A 55 3.18 -3.73 11.42
N THR A 56 4.16 -4.34 10.76
CA THR A 56 5.34 -3.64 10.23
C THR A 56 5.43 -3.82 8.72
N VAL A 57 5.60 -2.69 8.01
CA VAL A 57 5.89 -2.65 6.58
C VAL A 57 7.18 -1.88 6.36
N PHE A 58 8.10 -2.43 5.59
CA PHE A 58 9.37 -1.79 5.32
C PHE A 58 9.84 -2.07 3.90
N VAL A 59 10.69 -1.18 3.38
CA VAL A 59 11.36 -1.32 2.09
C VAL A 59 12.84 -1.50 2.34
N VAL A 60 13.40 -2.58 1.80
CA VAL A 60 14.84 -2.80 1.70
C VAL A 60 15.28 -2.35 0.31
N SER A 61 16.29 -1.50 0.27
CA SER A 61 16.95 -1.10 -0.97
C SER A 61 18.37 -1.64 -1.00
N SER A 62 18.78 -2.14 -2.15
CA SER A 62 20.16 -2.44 -2.51
C SER A 62 20.52 -1.64 -3.77
N PRO A 63 21.78 -1.69 -4.24
CA PRO A 63 22.16 -1.05 -5.50
C PRO A 63 21.41 -1.56 -6.74
N ASP A 64 20.92 -2.80 -6.70
CA ASP A 64 20.32 -3.48 -7.86
C ASP A 64 18.81 -3.73 -7.70
N GLU A 65 18.30 -3.82 -6.47
CA GLU A 65 16.92 -4.23 -6.21
C GLU A 65 16.28 -3.45 -5.05
N ARG A 66 14.95 -3.32 -5.12
CA ARG A 66 14.14 -2.74 -4.05
C ARG A 66 12.98 -3.66 -3.75
N HIS A 67 12.84 -4.06 -2.50
CA HIS A 67 11.83 -5.01 -2.06
C HIS A 67 11.07 -4.46 -0.86
N LEU A 68 9.75 -4.47 -0.95
CA LEU A 68 8.85 -4.18 0.15
C LEU A 68 8.45 -5.49 0.84
N TYR A 69 8.45 -5.48 2.17
CA TYR A 69 8.01 -6.58 3.00
C TYR A 69 6.89 -6.14 3.94
N VAL A 70 5.92 -7.02 4.13
CA VAL A 70 4.83 -6.86 5.11
C VAL A 70 4.90 -8.00 6.11
N VAL A 71 4.97 -7.64 7.39
CA VAL A 71 5.01 -8.56 8.51
C VAL A 71 3.87 -8.21 9.44
N LEU A 72 2.94 -9.15 9.64
CA LEU A 72 1.81 -8.96 10.53
C LEU A 72 2.14 -9.49 11.92
N SER A 73 1.66 -8.77 12.93
CA SER A 73 1.63 -9.27 14.30
C SER A 73 0.49 -10.29 14.45
N TYR A 74 0.68 -11.27 15.34
CA TYR A 74 -0.38 -12.18 15.72
C TYR A 74 -0.34 -12.47 17.22
N HIS A 75 -1.53 -12.57 17.80
CA HIS A 75 -1.73 -12.90 19.20
C HIS A 75 -2.64 -14.14 19.30
N GLY A 76 -2.03 -15.29 19.61
CA GLY A 76 -2.72 -16.54 19.91
C GLY A 76 -2.87 -16.76 21.42
N GLU A 77 -3.63 -17.79 21.81
CA GLU A 77 -3.82 -18.11 23.25
C GLU A 77 -2.52 -18.50 23.97
N VAL A 78 -1.51 -18.96 23.24
CA VAL A 78 -0.25 -19.49 23.78
C VAL A 78 1.01 -18.92 23.11
N ASP A 79 0.86 -18.11 22.07
CA ASP A 79 1.99 -17.57 21.30
C ASP A 79 1.67 -16.17 20.78
N ILE A 80 2.71 -15.34 20.72
CA ILE A 80 2.66 -13.96 20.26
C ILE A 80 3.90 -13.75 19.38
N GLY A 81 3.70 -13.30 18.15
CA GLY A 81 4.82 -13.21 17.22
C GLY A 81 4.48 -12.48 15.93
N HIS A 82 5.38 -12.62 14.98
CA HIS A 82 5.30 -11.92 13.70
C HIS A 82 5.30 -12.95 12.57
N GLU A 83 4.44 -12.77 11.57
CA GLU A 83 4.37 -13.63 10.39
C GLU A 83 4.46 -12.82 9.09
N PRO A 84 5.20 -13.29 8.06
CA PRO A 84 5.20 -12.65 6.75
C PRO A 84 3.82 -12.73 6.09
N ALA A 85 3.33 -11.62 5.54
CA ALA A 85 2.03 -11.56 4.85
C ALA A 85 2.11 -11.06 3.40
N GLY A 86 3.30 -10.66 2.94
CA GLY A 86 3.52 -10.34 1.54
C GLY A 86 4.87 -9.71 1.30
N ASP A 87 5.36 -9.87 0.08
CA ASP A 87 6.53 -9.22 -0.46
C ASP A 87 6.21 -8.66 -1.85
N PHE A 88 6.82 -7.53 -2.20
CA PHE A 88 6.61 -6.86 -3.48
C PHE A 88 7.89 -6.23 -3.99
N LYS A 89 8.32 -6.62 -5.19
CA LYS A 89 9.45 -6.01 -5.88
C LYS A 89 9.06 -4.64 -6.42
N LEU A 90 9.73 -3.60 -5.94
CA LEU A 90 9.61 -2.23 -6.45
C LEU A 90 10.56 -2.03 -7.64
N GLU A 91 10.29 -0.97 -8.41
CA GLU A 91 11.15 -0.60 -9.53
C GLU A 91 12.53 -0.12 -9.01
N PRO A 92 13.64 -0.55 -9.63
CA PRO A 92 14.98 -0.36 -9.08
C PRO A 92 15.56 1.05 -9.26
N ASP A 93 14.97 1.90 -10.11
CA ASP A 93 15.43 3.26 -10.41
C ASP A 93 14.57 4.36 -9.73
N PRO A 94 14.59 4.52 -8.39
CA PRO A 94 13.79 5.52 -7.71
C PRO A 94 14.26 6.95 -7.99
N LEU A 95 13.29 7.86 -8.11
CA LEU A 95 13.48 9.31 -8.05
C LEU A 95 13.29 9.87 -6.63
N GLY A 96 13.22 8.99 -5.63
CA GLY A 96 13.06 9.27 -4.21
C GLY A 96 12.56 8.03 -3.47
N PRO A 97 12.59 8.04 -2.12
CA PRO A 97 12.13 6.91 -1.34
C PRO A 97 10.62 6.67 -1.52
N ALA A 98 10.21 5.40 -1.40
CA ALA A 98 8.83 4.98 -1.43
C ALA A 98 8.05 5.59 -0.27
N GLY A 99 6.94 6.24 -0.59
CA GLY A 99 6.01 6.76 0.41
C GLY A 99 5.12 5.65 0.94
N LEU A 100 5.29 5.28 2.21
CA LEU A 100 4.48 4.26 2.88
C LEU A 100 3.48 4.91 3.83
N THR A 101 2.21 4.47 3.77
CA THR A 101 1.18 4.90 4.73
C THR A 101 0.20 3.77 5.02
N ILE A 102 -0.24 3.67 6.27
CA ILE A 102 -1.32 2.76 6.69
C ILE A 102 -2.49 3.62 7.16
N ASN A 103 -3.68 3.39 6.58
CA ASN A 103 -4.90 4.08 6.99
C ASN A 103 -6.09 3.12 6.91
N LYS A 104 -6.78 2.91 8.03
CA LYS A 104 -7.99 2.08 8.12
C LYS A 104 -7.81 0.69 7.48
N GLY A 105 -6.73 -0.02 7.85
CA GLY A 105 -6.42 -1.35 7.33
C GLY A 105 -6.09 -1.37 5.83
N VAL A 106 -5.59 -0.25 5.29
CA VAL A 106 -5.12 -0.15 3.90
C VAL A 106 -3.70 0.37 3.89
N LEU A 107 -2.79 -0.47 3.38
CA LEU A 107 -1.43 -0.07 3.04
C LEU A 107 -1.46 0.65 1.70
N THR A 108 -0.97 1.88 1.66
CA THR A 108 -0.74 2.64 0.42
C THR A 108 0.75 2.85 0.23
N ILE A 109 1.24 2.44 -0.94
CA ILE A 109 2.64 2.59 -1.36
C ILE A 109 2.66 3.55 -2.55
N LYS A 110 3.43 4.62 -2.45
CA LYS A 110 3.68 5.57 -3.54
C LYS A 110 5.12 5.43 -3.99
N ASP A 111 5.32 5.09 -5.24
CA ASP A 111 6.64 4.93 -5.83
C ASP A 111 6.78 5.86 -7.04
N LEU A 112 7.94 6.49 -7.16
CA LEU A 112 8.25 7.40 -8.26
C LEU A 112 9.59 7.00 -8.84
N THR A 113 9.59 6.54 -10.09
CA THR A 113 10.78 5.99 -10.74
C THR A 113 11.03 6.58 -12.12
N GLY A 114 12.18 6.26 -12.70
CA GLY A 114 12.57 6.63 -14.05
C GLY A 114 13.49 7.84 -14.11
N GLY A 115 13.45 8.59 -15.21
CA GLY A 115 14.40 9.67 -15.51
C GLY A 115 13.73 10.87 -16.18
N ALA A 116 14.02 11.09 -17.46
CA ALA A 116 13.34 12.12 -18.26
C ALA A 116 11.84 11.81 -18.46
N THR A 117 11.51 10.52 -18.54
CA THR A 117 10.15 10.00 -18.39
C THR A 117 10.05 9.40 -17.00
N ALA A 118 9.08 9.87 -16.22
CA ALA A 118 8.83 9.38 -14.88
C ALA A 118 7.57 8.53 -14.82
N LEU A 119 7.60 7.51 -13.98
CA LEU A 119 6.46 6.67 -13.63
C LEU A 119 6.10 6.95 -12.17
N SER A 120 4.89 7.45 -11.93
CA SER A 120 4.33 7.57 -10.59
C SER A 120 3.30 6.47 -10.39
N ALA A 121 3.59 5.52 -9.50
CA ALA A 121 2.71 4.41 -9.17
C ALA A 121 2.17 4.58 -7.74
N THR A 122 0.89 4.24 -7.54
CA THR A 122 0.28 4.15 -6.22
C THR A 122 -0.45 2.82 -6.10
N TYR A 123 0.07 1.97 -5.23
CA TYR A 123 -0.51 0.66 -4.90
C TYR A 123 -1.31 0.74 -3.61
N ARG A 124 -2.41 0.03 -3.54
CA ARG A 124 -3.23 -0.09 -2.33
C ARG A 124 -3.52 -1.54 -2.03
N TYR A 125 -3.19 -1.97 -0.82
CA TYR A 125 -3.36 -3.34 -0.36
C TYR A 125 -4.19 -3.40 0.91
N ARG A 126 -4.83 -4.56 1.13
CA ARG A 126 -5.53 -4.89 2.36
C ARG A 126 -5.18 -6.31 2.79
N ALA A 127 -4.95 -6.52 4.08
CA ALA A 127 -4.78 -7.86 4.64
C ALA A 127 -6.07 -8.68 4.48
N VAL A 128 -5.93 -9.93 4.05
CA VAL A 128 -7.03 -10.88 3.95
C VAL A 128 -6.60 -12.22 4.53
N LYS A 129 -7.49 -12.83 5.30
CA LYS A 129 -7.30 -14.18 5.82
C LYS A 129 -7.54 -15.21 4.72
N THR A 130 -6.53 -16.04 4.44
CA THR A 130 -6.69 -17.22 3.58
C THR A 130 -6.80 -18.49 4.43
N LYS A 131 -6.85 -19.67 3.80
CA LYS A 131 -6.89 -20.94 4.53
C LYS A 131 -5.58 -21.27 5.25
N GLU A 132 -4.47 -20.77 4.72
CA GLU A 132 -3.12 -21.12 5.14
C GLU A 132 -2.54 -20.03 6.05
N GLN A 133 -2.65 -18.77 5.62
CA GLN A 133 -2.07 -17.62 6.32
C GLN A 133 -2.79 -16.31 5.97
N GLN A 134 -2.45 -15.22 6.64
CA GLN A 134 -2.83 -13.88 6.19
C GLN A 134 -1.99 -13.46 4.97
N ARG A 135 -2.62 -12.83 3.98
CA ARG A 135 -1.94 -12.33 2.78
C ARG A 135 -2.39 -10.91 2.46
N MET A 136 -1.54 -10.14 1.83
CA MET A 136 -1.87 -8.81 1.33
C MET A 136 -2.52 -8.89 -0.06
N ARG A 137 -3.75 -8.40 -0.19
CA ARG A 137 -4.48 -8.36 -1.46
C ARG A 137 -4.43 -6.98 -2.08
N LEU A 138 -4.06 -6.88 -3.35
CA LEU A 138 -4.15 -5.64 -4.13
C LEU A 138 -5.61 -5.25 -4.34
N ILE A 139 -5.96 -4.02 -3.96
CA ILE A 139 -7.31 -3.45 -4.10
C ILE A 139 -7.35 -2.25 -5.07
N GLY A 140 -6.20 -1.62 -5.33
CA GLY A 140 -6.12 -0.51 -6.27
C GLY A 140 -4.71 -0.27 -6.79
N LEU A 141 -4.62 0.12 -8.06
CA LEU A 141 -3.39 0.51 -8.74
C LEU A 141 -3.66 1.77 -9.56
N ASP A 142 -3.01 2.87 -9.20
CA ASP A 142 -2.94 4.06 -10.04
C ASP A 142 -1.53 4.19 -10.61
N SER A 143 -1.40 4.55 -11.88
CA SER A 143 -0.10 4.73 -12.53
C SER A 143 -0.16 5.88 -13.52
N THR A 144 0.87 6.73 -13.50
CA THR A 144 1.02 7.85 -14.43
C THR A 144 2.43 7.84 -15.02
N ALA A 145 2.54 7.70 -16.34
CA ALA A 145 3.79 7.93 -17.07
C ALA A 145 3.76 9.31 -17.73
N TYR A 146 4.76 10.13 -17.48
CA TYR A 146 4.83 11.49 -18.01
C TYR A 146 6.27 11.95 -18.26
N SER A 147 6.46 12.86 -19.21
CA SER A 147 7.74 13.52 -19.42
C SER A 147 7.94 14.64 -18.41
N ARG A 148 9.01 14.58 -17.62
CA ARG A 148 9.40 15.66 -16.69
C ARG A 148 9.89 16.91 -17.41
N THR A 149 10.29 16.79 -18.66
CA THR A 149 10.76 17.89 -19.52
C THR A 149 9.71 18.35 -20.55
N TYR A 150 8.50 17.77 -20.49
CA TYR A 150 7.42 18.02 -21.47
C TYR A 150 7.87 17.78 -22.92
N ALA A 151 8.67 16.74 -23.15
CA ALA A 151 9.11 16.35 -24.49
C ALA A 151 8.06 15.52 -25.24
N HIS A 152 7.17 14.84 -24.51
CA HIS A 152 6.10 14.02 -25.07
C HIS A 152 4.90 13.93 -24.13
N ASP A 153 3.75 13.59 -24.69
CA ASP A 153 2.49 13.39 -23.97
C ASP A 153 2.62 12.25 -22.93
N GLY A 154 1.87 12.37 -21.84
CA GLY A 154 1.79 11.36 -20.78
C GLY A 154 0.53 10.51 -20.87
N ARG A 155 0.42 9.54 -19.96
CA ARG A 155 -0.73 8.64 -19.82
C ARG A 155 -0.96 8.32 -18.36
N GLU A 156 -2.22 8.16 -18.00
CA GLU A 156 -2.66 7.81 -16.65
C GLU A 156 -3.63 6.62 -16.71
N ILE A 157 -3.50 5.74 -15.73
CA ILE A 157 -4.47 4.70 -15.40
C ILE A 157 -4.83 4.80 -13.92
N SER A 158 -6.11 4.64 -13.63
CA SER A 158 -6.60 4.34 -12.28
C SER A 158 -7.43 3.06 -12.34
N TRP A 159 -7.01 2.04 -11.62
CA TRP A 159 -7.64 0.74 -11.60
C TRP A 159 -8.04 0.35 -10.18
N ASN A 160 -9.35 0.26 -9.95
CA ASN A 160 -9.89 -0.37 -8.76
C ASN A 160 -9.94 -1.89 -8.98
N VAL A 161 -8.96 -2.61 -8.45
CA VAL A 161 -8.80 -4.06 -8.63
C VAL A 161 -9.95 -4.83 -8.01
N ALA A 162 -10.48 -4.36 -6.88
CA ALA A 162 -11.56 -5.01 -6.17
C ALA A 162 -12.89 -5.02 -6.94
N THR A 163 -13.15 -4.00 -7.75
CA THR A 163 -14.39 -3.85 -8.53
C THR A 163 -14.20 -4.06 -10.03
N GLY A 164 -12.97 -3.98 -10.53
CA GLY A 164 -12.63 -4.00 -11.95
C GLY A 164 -12.76 -2.64 -12.65
N ASP A 165 -13.27 -1.60 -11.98
CA ASP A 165 -13.47 -0.29 -12.58
C ASP A 165 -12.11 0.32 -12.96
N THR A 166 -11.96 0.68 -14.24
CA THR A 166 -10.72 1.17 -14.80
C THR A 166 -10.96 2.47 -15.56
N ILE A 167 -10.13 3.45 -15.29
CA ILE A 167 -10.11 4.74 -15.97
C ILE A 167 -8.74 4.90 -16.62
N THR A 168 -8.71 5.23 -17.90
CA THR A 168 -7.48 5.64 -18.60
C THR A 168 -7.62 7.04 -19.13
N THR A 169 -6.55 7.82 -19.10
CA THR A 169 -6.53 9.22 -19.55
C THR A 169 -5.24 9.49 -20.33
N LEU A 170 -5.35 10.26 -21.42
CA LEU A 170 -4.20 10.80 -22.14
C LEU A 170 -3.86 12.16 -21.54
N LEU A 171 -2.58 12.40 -21.25
CA LEU A 171 -2.10 13.70 -20.76
C LEU A 171 -1.44 14.43 -21.93
N LYS A 172 -2.10 15.46 -22.46
CA LYS A 172 -1.59 16.22 -23.59
C LYS A 172 -0.78 17.40 -23.11
N ILE A 173 0.42 17.59 -23.66
CA ILE A 173 1.20 18.79 -23.35
C ILE A 173 0.47 20.02 -23.89
N THR A 174 0.34 21.01 -23.04
CA THR A 174 -0.20 22.34 -23.36
C THR A 174 0.77 23.43 -22.93
N GLY A 175 0.57 24.65 -23.46
CA GLY A 175 1.45 25.78 -23.19
C GLY A 175 2.79 25.72 -23.93
N THR A 176 3.63 26.74 -23.70
CA THR A 176 4.93 26.92 -24.36
C THR A 176 5.98 27.44 -23.39
N GLY A 177 7.26 27.10 -23.59
CA GLY A 177 8.35 27.55 -22.74
C GLY A 177 8.20 27.07 -21.30
N GLU A 178 8.32 27.98 -20.33
CA GLU A 178 8.20 27.70 -18.90
C GLU A 178 6.74 27.44 -18.46
N GLY A 179 5.74 27.81 -19.27
CA GLY A 179 4.33 27.59 -18.99
C GLY A 179 3.78 26.25 -19.46
N ARG A 180 4.64 25.26 -19.72
CA ARG A 180 4.20 23.93 -20.16
C ARG A 180 3.52 23.17 -19.02
N SER A 181 2.41 22.51 -19.35
CA SER A 181 1.65 21.69 -18.42
C SER A 181 0.97 20.51 -19.13
N TYR A 182 0.21 19.71 -18.39
CA TYR A 182 -0.59 18.62 -18.95
C TYR A 182 -2.08 18.88 -18.78
N ASP A 183 -2.83 18.78 -19.88
CA ASP A 183 -4.28 18.71 -19.87
C ASP A 183 -4.73 17.24 -19.98
N LYS A 184 -5.73 16.86 -19.17
CA LYS A 184 -6.36 15.54 -19.24
C LYS A 184 -7.30 15.48 -20.44
N LEU A 185 -6.96 14.69 -21.44
CA LEU A 185 -7.77 14.44 -22.63
C LEU A 185 -8.14 12.96 -22.77
N TYR A 186 -9.22 12.70 -23.50
CA TYR A 186 -9.65 11.34 -23.89
C TYR A 186 -9.75 10.34 -22.73
N THR A 187 -10.40 10.72 -21.64
CA THR A 187 -10.69 9.80 -20.54
C THR A 187 -11.65 8.69 -20.99
N ARG A 188 -11.25 7.44 -20.78
CA ARG A 188 -12.06 6.25 -21.05
C ARG A 188 -12.32 5.54 -19.74
N LYS A 189 -13.55 5.06 -19.57
CA LYS A 189 -13.95 4.22 -18.45
C LYS A 189 -14.40 2.88 -19.00
N PHE A 190 -13.92 1.80 -18.41
CA PHE A 190 -14.32 0.45 -18.76
C PHE A 190 -14.12 -0.45 -17.56
N LYS A 191 -14.58 -1.69 -17.66
CA LYS A 191 -14.50 -2.66 -16.59
C LYS A 191 -13.60 -3.81 -17.01
N ARG A 192 -12.60 -4.11 -16.17
CA ARG A 192 -11.77 -5.31 -16.29
C ARG A 192 -12.42 -6.46 -15.51
N PRO A 193 -12.15 -7.72 -15.88
CA PRO A 193 -12.54 -8.85 -15.05
C PRO A 193 -11.99 -8.71 -13.62
N VAL A 194 -12.84 -8.95 -12.63
CA VAL A 194 -12.43 -8.92 -11.23
C VAL A 194 -11.61 -10.17 -10.95
N ARG A 195 -10.39 -9.97 -10.45
CA ARG A 195 -9.48 -11.03 -10.03
C ARG A 195 -8.94 -10.72 -8.63
N THR A 196 -8.60 -11.76 -7.90
CA THR A 196 -7.82 -11.63 -6.66
C THR A 196 -6.36 -11.63 -7.06
N ILE A 197 -5.65 -10.57 -6.68
CA ILE A 197 -4.20 -10.42 -6.87
C ILE A 197 -3.62 -10.26 -5.48
N TYR A 198 -2.69 -11.13 -5.13
CA TYR A 198 -1.90 -10.99 -3.91
C TYR A 198 -0.65 -10.16 -4.18
N MET A 199 0.00 -9.68 -3.13
CA MET A 199 1.08 -8.71 -3.21
C MET A 199 2.27 -9.22 -4.05
N GLU A 200 2.64 -10.48 -3.87
CA GLU A 200 3.66 -11.20 -4.62
C GLU A 200 3.32 -11.37 -6.12
N ASP A 201 2.03 -11.30 -6.47
CA ASP A 201 1.52 -11.42 -7.84
C ASP A 201 1.21 -10.05 -8.48
N THR A 202 1.67 -8.95 -7.87
CA THR A 202 1.34 -7.59 -8.32
C THR A 202 1.92 -7.33 -9.70
N PRO A 203 1.10 -6.89 -10.68
CA PRO A 203 1.58 -6.60 -12.02
C PRO A 203 2.38 -5.29 -12.07
N GLY A 204 3.33 -5.21 -13.01
CA GLY A 204 4.11 -3.99 -13.24
C GLY A 204 3.23 -2.80 -13.63
N ALA A 205 3.41 -1.66 -12.95
CA ALA A 205 2.57 -0.48 -13.12
C ALA A 205 2.68 0.14 -14.53
N GLU A 206 3.87 0.11 -15.13
CA GLU A 206 4.06 0.57 -16.51
C GLU A 206 3.44 -0.40 -17.52
N GLU A 207 3.61 -1.70 -17.34
CA GLU A 207 3.03 -2.72 -18.21
C GLU A 207 1.51 -2.63 -18.25
N GLU A 208 0.88 -2.46 -17.07
CA GLU A 208 -0.56 -2.28 -16.95
C GLU A 208 -1.04 -1.01 -17.65
N LEU A 209 -0.30 0.10 -17.53
CA LEU A 209 -0.59 1.36 -18.21
C LEU A 209 -0.46 1.22 -19.73
N ILE A 210 0.61 0.61 -20.21
CA ILE A 210 0.87 0.39 -21.64
C ILE A 210 -0.18 -0.54 -22.24
N GLY A 211 -0.51 -1.64 -21.57
CA GLY A 211 -1.42 -2.68 -22.04
C GLY A 211 -2.81 -2.14 -22.40
N VAL A 212 -3.37 -1.24 -21.58
CA VAL A 212 -4.70 -0.66 -21.85
C VAL A 212 -4.71 0.62 -22.65
N THR A 213 -3.56 1.26 -22.83
CA THR A 213 -3.46 2.47 -23.67
C THR A 213 -3.06 2.14 -25.11
N LYS A 214 -2.40 1.00 -25.36
CA LYS A 214 -2.13 0.45 -26.69
C LYS A 214 -3.34 -0.22 -27.35
N ALA A 215 -4.37 -0.59 -26.58
CA ALA A 215 -5.59 -1.20 -27.12
C ALA A 215 -6.41 -0.17 -27.94
N LYS A 216 -5.98 0.06 -29.17
CA LYS A 216 -6.69 0.73 -30.27
C LYS A 216 -6.25 0.14 -31.60
#